data_AF-A0A536V167-F1
#
_entry.id   AF-A0A536V167-F1
#
_cell.length_a   1.000
_cell.length_b   1.000
_cell.length_c   1.000
_cell.angle_alpha   90.00
_cell.angle_beta   90.00
_cell.angle_gamma   90.00
#
_symmetry.space_group_name_H-M   'P 1'
#
loop_
_entity.id
_entity.type
_entity.pdbx_description
1 polymer ?
#
loop_
_entity_poly.entity_id
_entity_poly.type
_entity_poly.pdbx_seq_one_letter_code
_entity_poly.pdbx_strand_id
1 'polypeptide(L)' 'NRPGAVHDMLVPLKAHGVSMTRFESRPARSGQWEYYFYVDLQGHPDDPNVAAALAELRGVCSFFKVLGTYPLDVH' A
#
# COMPACT_ATOMS: atom_id res chain seq x y z
N ASN A 1 -12.58 -6.44 7.62
CA ASN A 1 -12.71 -5.23 8.46
C ASN A 1 -12.58 -5.64 9.93
N ARG A 2 -11.40 -5.45 10.53
CA ARG A 2 -11.12 -5.77 11.94
C ARG A 2 -10.27 -4.65 12.57
N PRO A 3 -10.37 -4.40 13.89
CA PRO A 3 -9.47 -3.48 14.57
C PRO A 3 -8.00 -3.83 14.28
N GLY A 4 -7.18 -2.82 14.05
CA GLY A 4 -5.75 -2.96 13.75
C GLY A 4 -5.41 -3.31 12.30
N ALA A 5 -6.38 -3.67 11.45
CA ALA A 5 -6.08 -4.10 10.07
C ALA A 5 -5.28 -3.07 9.25
N VAL A 6 -5.61 -1.78 9.39
CA VAL A 6 -4.87 -0.70 8.70
C VAL A 6 -3.46 -0.55 9.27
N HIS A 7 -3.30 -0.64 10.58
CA HIS A 7 -1.97 -0.61 11.21
C HIS A 7 -1.12 -1.76 10.70
N ASP A 8 -1.63 -2.99 10.77
CA ASP A 8 -0.91 -4.20 10.35
C ASP A 8 -0.49 -4.12 8.88
N MET A 9 -1.34 -3.55 8.02
CA MET A 9 -1.04 -3.31 6.60
C MET A 9 0.12 -2.31 6.41
N LEU A 10 0.28 -1.33 7.30
CA LEU A 10 1.32 -0.30 7.20
C LEU A 10 2.65 -0.71 7.84
N VAL A 11 2.68 -1.76 8.67
CA VAL A 11 3.89 -2.25 9.35
C VAL A 11 5.02 -2.59 8.37
N PRO A 12 4.79 -3.29 7.24
CA PRO A 12 5.86 -3.58 6.27
C PRO A 12 6.53 -2.33 5.71
N LEU A 13 5.75 -1.28 5.40
CA LEU A 13 6.30 -0.02 4.88
C LEU A 13 7.24 0.62 5.90
N LYS A 14 6.84 0.64 7.18
CA LYS A 14 7.67 1.14 8.27
C LYS A 14 8.94 0.31 8.45
N ALA A 15 8.82 -1.02 8.43
CA ALA A 15 9.94 -1.95 8.64
C ALA A 15 11.03 -1.80 7.57
N HIS A 16 10.64 -1.49 6.34
CA HIS A 16 11.55 -1.31 5.20
C HIS A 16 11.89 0.16 4.89
N GLY A 17 11.44 1.10 5.73
CA GLY A 17 11.73 2.52 5.54
C GLY A 17 11.14 3.11 4.25
N VAL A 18 9.96 2.64 3.83
CA VAL A 18 9.26 3.12 2.63
C VAL A 18 8.25 4.19 3.01
N SER A 19 8.44 5.41 2.51
CA SER A 19 7.54 6.53 2.74
C SER A 19 6.30 6.47 1.85
N MET A 20 5.18 6.99 2.37
CA MET A 20 3.94 7.19 1.61
C MET A 20 3.76 8.68 1.28
N THR A 21 3.29 8.99 0.08
CA THR A 21 2.89 10.35 -0.32
C THR A 21 1.37 10.53 -0.36
N ARG A 22 0.63 9.42 -0.44
CA ARG A 22 -0.84 9.43 -0.46
C ARG A 22 -1.39 8.19 0.22
N PHE A 23 -2.48 8.36 0.97
CA PHE A 23 -3.20 7.28 1.62
C PHE A 23 -4.70 7.58 1.65
N GLU A 24 -5.48 6.86 0.83
CA GLU A 24 -6.92 7.10 0.68
C GLU A 24 -7.73 5.82 0.79
N SER A 25 -8.80 5.85 1.58
CA SER A 25 -9.78 4.76 1.64
C SER A 25 -10.95 5.02 0.69
N ARG A 26 -11.39 3.99 -0.01
CA ARG A 26 -12.65 3.99 -0.79
C ARG A 26 -13.52 2.82 -0.35
N PRO A 27 -14.84 3.01 -0.16
CA PRO A 27 -15.74 1.89 0.13
C PRO A 27 -15.78 0.93 -1.06
N ALA A 28 -15.71 -0.36 -0.78
CA ALA A 28 -15.90 -1.38 -1.80
C ALA A 28 -17.35 -1.37 -2.30
N ARG A 29 -17.55 -1.53 -3.61
CA ARG A 29 -18.90 -1.60 -4.21
C ARG A 29 -19.63 -2.92 -3.92
N SER A 30 -19.02 -3.83 -3.17
CA SER A 30 -19.52 -5.18 -2.85
C SER A 30 -20.66 -5.21 -1.81
N GLY A 31 -21.03 -4.07 -1.21
CA GLY A 31 -22.12 -3.97 -0.23
C GLY A 31 -21.78 -4.50 1.17
N GLN A 32 -20.66 -5.20 1.31
CA GLN A 32 -20.01 -5.49 2.60
C GLN A 32 -19.17 -4.27 3.00
N TRP A 33 -19.08 -3.96 4.31
CA TRP A 33 -18.29 -2.87 4.88
C TRP A 33 -16.77 -3.08 4.72
N GLU A 34 -16.33 -3.21 3.49
CA GLU A 34 -14.97 -3.42 3.04
C GLU A 34 -14.44 -2.13 2.42
N TYR A 35 -13.14 -1.92 2.56
CA TYR A 35 -12.47 -0.73 2.07
C TYR A 35 -11.30 -1.14 1.19
N TYR A 36 -11.15 -0.46 0.06
CA TYR A 36 -9.92 -0.42 -0.69
C TYR A 36 -9.07 0.74 -0.18
N PHE A 37 -7.77 0.51 -0.06
CA PHE A 37 -6.80 1.56 0.22
C PHE A 37 -5.97 1.80 -1.04
N TYR A 38 -5.97 3.05 -1.50
CA TYR A 38 -5.08 3.55 -2.53
C TYR A 38 -3.92 4.23 -1.84
N VAL A 39 -2.70 3.78 -2.14
CA VAL A 39 -1.48 4.23 -1.48
C VAL A 39 -0.45 4.56 -2.55
N ASP A 40 0.10 5.77 -2.49
CA ASP A 40 1.26 6.15 -3.30
C ASP A 40 2.51 6.06 -2.40
N LEU A 41 3.55 5.41 -2.92
CA LEU A 41 4.81 5.17 -2.23
C LEU A 41 5.93 5.97 -2.89
N GLN A 42 6.91 6.40 -2.09
CA GLN A 42 8.17 6.93 -2.63
C GLN A 42 9.13 5.77 -2.92
N GLY A 43 9.62 5.71 -4.16
CA GLY A 43 10.56 4.70 -4.64
C GLY A 43 10.00 3.88 -5.81
N HIS A 44 10.83 2.98 -6.34
CA HIS A 44 10.49 2.08 -7.44
C HIS A 44 10.36 0.64 -6.93
N PRO A 45 9.46 -0.21 -7.48
CA PRO A 45 9.36 -1.62 -7.12
C PRO A 45 10.65 -2.45 -7.32
N ASP A 46 11.60 -1.96 -8.11
CA ASP A 46 12.92 -2.58 -8.28
C ASP A 46 13.91 -2.19 -7.17
N ASP A 47 13.60 -1.16 -6.36
CA ASP A 47 14.39 -0.81 -5.20
C ASP A 47 14.23 -1.90 -4.13
N PRO A 48 15.32 -2.47 -3.58
CA PRO A 48 15.23 -3.65 -2.71
C PRO A 48 14.31 -3.49 -1.49
N ASN A 49 14.30 -2.31 -0.87
CA ASN A 49 13.46 -2.03 0.29
C ASN A 49 11.97 -1.91 -0.09
N VAL A 50 11.66 -1.30 -1.23
CA VAL A 50 10.30 -1.20 -1.75
C VAL A 50 9.80 -2.59 -2.17
N ALA A 51 10.61 -3.36 -2.89
CA ALA A 51 10.28 -4.73 -3.30
C ALA A 51 9.93 -5.61 -2.10
N ALA A 52 10.74 -5.57 -1.04
CA ALA A 52 10.50 -6.31 0.20
C ALA A 52 9.21 -5.87 0.89
N ALA A 53 8.97 -4.57 0.99
CA ALA A 53 7.74 -4.04 1.59
C ALA A 53 6.49 -4.46 0.81
N LEU A 54 6.51 -4.39 -0.52
CA LEU A 54 5.40 -4.79 -1.38
C LEU A 54 5.12 -6.30 -1.27
N ALA A 55 6.17 -7.13 -1.15
CA ALA A 55 6.04 -8.57 -0.98
C ALA A 55 5.32 -8.93 0.34
N GLU A 56 5.68 -8.28 1.43
CA GLU A 56 5.02 -8.45 2.74
C GLU A 56 3.59 -7.91 2.75
N LEU A 57 3.38 -6.71 2.19
CA LEU A 57 2.04 -6.11 2.01
C LEU A 57 1.08 -7.05 1.28
N ARG A 58 1.56 -7.72 0.23
CA ARG A 58 0.78 -8.70 -0.52
C ARG A 58 0.33 -9.88 0.35
N GLY A 59 1.11 -10.26 1.36
CA GLY A 59 0.78 -11.36 2.29
C GLY A 59 -0.27 -10.99 3.35
N VAL A 60 -0.38 -9.71 3.72
CA VAL A 60 -1.32 -9.25 4.76
C VAL A 60 -2.63 -8.70 4.20
N CYS A 61 -2.69 -8.41 2.90
CA CYS A 61 -3.88 -7.90 2.21
C CYS A 61 -4.67 -9.03 1.54
N SER A 62 -6.00 -9.03 1.70
CA SER A 62 -6.89 -9.96 0.96
C SER A 62 -6.93 -9.68 -0.55
N PHE A 63 -6.69 -8.43 -0.93
CA PHE A 63 -6.54 -7.99 -2.31
C PHE A 63 -5.39 -7.01 -2.41
N PHE A 64 -4.51 -7.20 -3.40
CA PHE A 64 -3.36 -6.35 -3.63
C PHE A 64 -3.10 -6.24 -5.13
N LYS A 65 -2.87 -5.01 -5.59
CA LYS A 65 -2.54 -4.72 -6.98
C LYS A 65 -1.63 -3.51 -7.07
N VAL A 66 -0.50 -3.67 -7.74
CA VAL A 66 0.32 -2.54 -8.21
C VAL A 66 -0.35 -1.97 -9.45
N LEU A 67 -0.70 -0.68 -9.41
CA LEU A 67 -1.36 0.00 -10.53
C LEU A 67 -0.37 0.53 -11.57
N GLY A 68 0.87 0.78 -11.15
CA GLY A 68 1.95 1.22 -12.02
C GLY A 68 3.00 2.00 -11.24
N THR A 69 3.99 2.49 -11.98
CA THR A 69 5.01 3.43 -11.51
C THR A 69 4.99 4.63 -12.43
N TYR A 70 5.30 5.80 -11.88
CA TYR A 70 5.34 7.04 -12.63
C TYR A 70 6.47 7.92 -12.09
N PRO A 71 7.11 8.74 -12.94
CA PRO A 71 8.12 9.68 -12.49
C PRO A 71 7.48 10.73 -11.58
N LEU A 72 8.25 11.21 -10.60
CA LEU A 72 7.86 12.38 -9.83
C LEU A 72 7.92 13.60 -10.77
N ASP A 73 6.81 14.31 -10.92
CA ASP A 73 6.85 15.59 -11.64
C ASP A 73 7.53 16.63 -10.75
N VAL A 74 8.56 17.28 -11.29
CA VAL A 74 9.42 18.26 -10.59
C VAL A 74 9.36 19.65 -11.22
N HIS A 75 8.34 19.91 -12.05
CA HIS A 75 8.10 21.22 -12.67
C HIS A 75 7.49 22.24 -11.71
#